data_AF-A0A847GTL6-F1
#
_entry.id   AF-A0A847GTL6-F1
#
_cell.length_a   1.000
_cell.length_b   1.000
_cell.length_c   1.000
_cell.angle_alpha   90.00
_cell.angle_beta   90.00
_cell.angle_gamma   90.00
#
_symmetry.space_group_name_H-M   'P 1'
#
loop_
_entity.id
_entity.type
_entity.pdbx_description
1 polymer ?
#
loop_
_entity_poly.entity_id
_entity_poly.type
_entity_poly.pdbx_seq_one_letter_code
_entity_poly.pdbx_strand_id
1 'polypeptide(L)'
;MPATGEAIPKTRKEAEATGLQTRERWCRTRGPHMTSRRRQRATVVEGQKYYREDQCEEALSKWEANKRGMHVARGAKPVATIKVQTRSGFVPTEMFRISDCRPGRDKSEELINVTRLLQRGWSKPLIASLLGKPDDTYLNPHGASSGDVKLYRLGRVMAAETKPAFLAAQDGRDCRRAAAAARAVQTKREKTQAYVDGLKIQVPKLTKRELEEEACNHYNFLQAERGKFDQIASTNAKRDFLDRICVNYLRHARTSYESCLHKISGKVGRSSAYLEIREKVLEVIAEKYPYLESECERQIARMYEGDCC
;
A
#
# COMPACT_ATOMS: atom_id res chain seq x y z
N MET A 1 71.18 29.92 -12.49
CA MET A 1 70.90 30.72 -11.28
C MET A 1 71.31 32.16 -11.58
N PRO A 2 70.60 33.21 -11.18
CA PRO A 2 69.16 33.35 -10.89
C PRO A 2 68.50 34.59 -11.58
N ALA A 3 67.16 34.64 -11.52
CA ALA A 3 66.30 35.83 -11.45
C ALA A 3 66.36 36.95 -12.53
N THR A 4 65.39 36.94 -13.44
CA THR A 4 64.55 38.12 -13.67
C THR A 4 63.09 37.69 -13.49
N GLY A 5 62.50 38.13 -12.38
CA GLY A 5 61.10 37.86 -12.08
C GLY A 5 60.21 38.74 -12.95
N GLU A 6 59.57 38.15 -13.96
CA GLU A 6 58.36 38.74 -14.52
C GLU A 6 57.22 38.49 -13.52
N ALA A 7 56.68 39.59 -13.00
CA ALA A 7 55.59 39.56 -12.04
C ALA A 7 54.34 38.95 -12.68
N ILE A 8 53.91 37.81 -12.16
CA ILE A 8 52.71 37.10 -12.61
C ILE A 8 51.48 37.95 -12.21
N PRO A 9 50.59 38.32 -13.15
CA PRO A 9 49.44 39.18 -12.87
C PRO A 9 48.48 38.50 -11.88
N LYS A 10 48.08 39.24 -10.85
CA LYS A 10 47.32 38.73 -9.69
C LYS A 10 45.81 38.91 -9.85
N THR A 11 45.37 39.66 -10.86
CA THR A 11 43.94 39.89 -11.15
C THR A 11 43.62 39.80 -12.64
N ARG A 12 42.34 39.54 -12.95
CA ARG A 12 41.82 39.42 -14.33
C ARG A 12 42.07 40.68 -15.18
N LYS A 13 42.03 41.87 -14.56
CA LYS A 13 42.31 43.15 -15.23
C LYS A 13 43.80 43.33 -15.59
N GLU A 14 44.73 42.75 -14.81
CA GLU A 14 46.18 42.85 -15.07
C GLU A 14 46.64 41.91 -16.18
N ALA A 15 45.97 40.76 -16.35
CA ALA A 15 46.22 39.82 -17.45
C ALA A 15 45.70 40.35 -18.80
N GLU A 16 44.65 41.18 -18.82
CA GLU A 16 44.08 41.75 -20.05
C GLU A 16 44.95 42.90 -20.63
N ALA A 17 45.77 43.58 -19.81
CA ALA A 17 46.60 44.71 -20.24
C ALA A 17 47.95 44.32 -20.90
N THR A 18 48.39 43.07 -20.77
CA THR A 18 49.72 42.60 -21.23
C THR A 18 49.69 41.84 -22.57
N GLY A 19 48.52 41.72 -23.22
CA GLY A 19 48.41 41.15 -24.57
C GLY A 19 48.75 39.65 -24.71
N LEU A 20 49.09 38.98 -23.61
CA LEU A 20 49.40 37.55 -23.57
C LEU A 20 48.10 36.75 -23.45
N GLN A 21 47.61 36.22 -24.57
CA GLN A 21 46.60 35.16 -24.59
C GLN A 21 47.20 33.84 -24.05
N THR A 22 47.34 33.70 -22.74
CA THR A 22 47.64 32.41 -22.13
C THR A 22 46.35 31.77 -21.59
N ARG A 23 45.82 30.86 -22.40
CA ARG A 23 44.71 29.92 -22.13
C ARG A 23 45.04 28.90 -21.02
N GLU A 24 45.72 29.27 -19.95
CA GLU A 24 45.91 28.40 -18.79
C GLU A 24 44.98 28.86 -17.67
N ARG A 25 43.79 28.24 -17.56
CA ARG A 25 42.92 28.44 -16.39
C ARG A 25 43.53 27.71 -15.20
N TRP A 26 43.96 28.47 -14.21
CA TRP A 26 44.43 27.94 -12.93
C TRP A 26 43.24 27.83 -11.98
N CYS A 27 42.95 26.62 -11.52
CA CYS A 27 41.81 26.36 -10.66
C CYS A 27 42.21 26.60 -9.21
N ARG A 28 41.66 27.65 -8.59
CA ARG A 28 41.80 27.86 -7.15
C ARG A 28 40.98 26.77 -6.46
N THR A 29 41.56 25.97 -5.58
CA THR A 29 40.83 24.98 -4.76
C THR A 29 39.97 25.67 -3.71
N ARG A 30 38.99 26.48 -4.14
CA ARG A 30 38.04 27.20 -3.28
C ARG A 30 36.63 26.60 -3.34
N GLY A 31 36.45 25.45 -3.97
CA GLY A 31 35.18 24.75 -4.03
C GLY A 31 35.31 23.28 -3.64
N PRO A 32 34.31 22.70 -2.96
CA PRO A 32 34.32 21.30 -2.54
C PRO A 32 34.18 20.29 -3.69
N HIS A 33 34.10 20.77 -4.93
CA HIS A 33 33.84 19.98 -6.13
C HIS A 33 35.10 19.60 -6.92
N MET A 34 36.27 20.20 -6.64
CA MET A 34 37.51 19.91 -7.37
C MET A 34 38.71 19.76 -6.42
N THR A 35 39.39 18.61 -6.48
CA THR A 35 40.53 18.28 -5.61
C THR A 35 41.76 17.85 -6.40
N SER A 36 42.95 18.12 -5.87
CA SER A 36 44.21 17.78 -6.53
C SER A 36 44.59 16.31 -6.35
N ARG A 37 45.25 15.74 -7.36
CA ARG A 37 45.84 14.41 -7.30
C ARG A 37 47.04 14.40 -6.34
N ARG A 38 47.15 13.37 -5.51
CA ARG A 38 48.09 13.22 -4.36
C ARG A 38 49.60 13.36 -4.68
N ARG A 39 50.01 13.52 -5.94
CA ARG A 39 51.41 13.47 -6.42
C ARG A 39 51.84 14.64 -7.32
N GLN A 40 51.15 15.78 -7.32
CA GLN A 40 51.46 16.88 -8.25
C GLN A 40 51.88 18.18 -7.57
N ARG A 41 52.80 18.91 -8.22
CA ARG A 41 53.41 20.15 -7.73
C ARG A 41 52.38 21.28 -7.78
N ALA A 42 51.99 21.79 -6.61
CA ALA A 42 51.20 22.99 -6.50
C ALA A 42 52.07 24.23 -6.71
N THR A 43 51.57 25.24 -7.42
CA THR A 43 52.18 26.57 -7.42
C THR A 43 51.69 27.35 -6.20
N VAL A 44 52.60 27.88 -5.38
CA VAL A 44 52.25 28.64 -4.17
C VAL A 44 52.42 30.12 -4.44
N VAL A 45 51.35 30.90 -4.27
CA VAL A 45 51.37 32.37 -4.39
C VAL A 45 50.69 32.95 -3.16
N GLU A 46 51.38 33.82 -2.42
CA GLU A 46 50.86 34.46 -1.18
C GLU A 46 50.26 33.44 -0.18
N GLY A 47 50.93 32.29 -0.02
CA GLY A 47 50.48 31.21 0.87
C GLY A 47 49.29 30.38 0.35
N GLN A 48 48.75 30.69 -0.84
CA GLN A 48 47.67 29.95 -1.48
C GLN A 48 48.21 28.97 -2.53
N LYS A 49 47.74 27.73 -2.51
CA LYS A 49 48.10 26.68 -3.48
C LYS A 49 47.16 26.73 -4.69
N TYR A 50 47.74 26.73 -5.90
CA TYR A 50 47.04 26.66 -7.17
C TYR A 50 47.47 25.40 -7.94
N TYR A 51 46.50 24.76 -8.59
CA TYR A 51 46.69 23.58 -9.43
C TYR A 51 46.11 23.87 -10.82
N ARG A 52 46.66 23.24 -11.86
CA ARG A 52 46.09 23.36 -13.21
C ARG A 52 44.78 22.56 -13.31
N GLU A 53 43.86 22.95 -14.18
CA GLU A 53 42.55 22.28 -14.32
C GLU A 53 42.66 20.78 -14.69
N ASP A 54 43.64 20.41 -15.51
CA ASP A 54 43.97 19.01 -15.87
C ASP A 54 44.52 18.18 -14.70
N GLN A 55 44.85 18.83 -13.58
CA GLN A 55 45.39 18.23 -12.36
C GLN A 55 44.34 18.05 -11.26
N CYS A 56 43.11 18.48 -11.50
CA CYS A 56 41.98 18.42 -10.58
C CYS A 56 41.00 17.32 -10.98
N GLU A 57 40.40 16.66 -9.98
CA GLU A 57 39.31 15.70 -10.20
C GLU A 57 38.07 16.06 -9.38
N GLU A 58 36.91 15.64 -9.91
CA GLU A 58 35.61 15.87 -9.26
C GLU A 58 35.56 15.16 -7.91
N ALA A 59 35.04 15.85 -6.90
CA ALA A 59 34.71 15.26 -5.61
C ALA A 59 33.20 15.13 -5.45
N LEU A 60 32.77 13.97 -4.97
CA LEU A 60 31.38 13.55 -4.85
C LEU A 60 31.10 13.05 -3.43
N SER A 61 29.91 13.32 -2.93
CA SER A 61 29.41 12.66 -1.73
C SER A 61 29.10 11.18 -2.00
N LYS A 62 29.02 10.37 -0.93
CA LYS A 62 28.62 8.95 -1.04
C LYS A 62 27.24 8.78 -1.68
N TRP A 63 26.32 9.70 -1.45
CA TRP A 63 24.98 9.69 -2.05
C TRP A 63 25.05 9.97 -3.56
N GLU A 64 25.81 10.96 -3.99
CA GLU A 64 26.00 11.28 -5.42
C GLU A 64 26.69 10.14 -6.16
N ALA A 65 27.70 9.51 -5.55
CA ALA A 65 28.34 8.31 -6.11
C ALA A 65 27.30 7.19 -6.32
N ASN A 66 26.51 6.86 -5.30
CA ASN A 66 25.45 5.85 -5.39
C ASN A 66 24.41 6.18 -6.46
N LYS A 67 24.01 7.45 -6.58
CA LYS A 67 23.07 7.92 -7.61
C LYS A 67 23.62 7.73 -9.02
N ARG A 68 24.94 7.88 -9.20
CA ARG A 68 25.66 7.62 -10.46
C ARG A 68 26.00 6.13 -10.65
N GLY A 69 25.45 5.23 -9.83
CA GLY A 69 25.72 3.80 -9.92
C GLY A 69 27.15 3.43 -9.51
N MET A 70 27.83 4.26 -8.74
CA MET A 70 29.17 4.02 -8.20
C MET A 70 29.11 3.84 -6.68
N HIS A 71 30.15 3.27 -6.08
CA HIS A 71 30.32 3.22 -4.63
C HIS A 71 31.73 3.67 -4.25
N VAL A 72 31.86 4.34 -3.11
CA VAL A 72 33.16 4.72 -2.55
C VAL A 72 33.93 3.45 -2.17
N ALA A 73 35.18 3.33 -2.64
CA ALA A 73 36.01 2.16 -2.38
C ALA A 73 36.27 1.97 -0.87
N ARG A 74 36.32 0.71 -0.43
CA ARG A 74 36.56 0.37 0.98
C ARG A 74 37.94 0.89 1.41
N GLY A 75 37.96 1.75 2.44
CA GLY A 75 39.19 2.36 2.97
C GLY A 75 39.59 3.70 2.33
N ALA A 76 38.80 4.23 1.38
CA ALA A 76 39.00 5.59 0.87
C ALA A 76 38.80 6.62 1.99
N LYS A 77 39.68 7.63 2.05
CA LYS A 77 39.61 8.72 3.03
C LYS A 77 38.92 9.93 2.40
N PRO A 78 38.00 10.60 3.11
CA PRO A 78 37.34 11.78 2.59
C PRO A 78 38.36 12.90 2.35
N VAL A 79 38.17 13.64 1.26
CA VAL A 79 39.02 14.78 0.88
C VAL A 79 38.56 16.07 1.55
N ALA A 80 37.28 16.17 1.90
CA ALA A 80 36.69 17.28 2.61
C ALA A 80 35.38 16.85 3.29
N THR A 81 34.97 17.61 4.29
CA THR A 81 33.65 17.50 4.91
C THR A 81 32.94 18.83 4.77
N ILE A 82 31.79 18.86 4.09
CA ILE A 82 31.01 20.07 3.86
C ILE A 82 29.67 20.02 4.58
N LYS A 83 29.12 21.18 4.95
CA LYS A 83 27.77 21.28 5.50
C LYS A 83 26.78 21.43 4.34
N VAL A 84 25.99 20.40 4.07
CA VAL A 84 24.94 20.42 3.04
C VAL A 84 23.61 20.77 3.71
N GLN A 85 22.89 21.75 3.16
CA GLN A 85 21.57 22.12 3.65
C GLN A 85 20.54 21.05 3.24
N THR A 86 19.80 20.52 4.19
CA THR A 86 18.70 19.56 3.98
C THR A 86 17.41 20.10 4.60
N ARG A 87 16.28 19.39 4.39
CA ARG A 87 14.98 19.74 4.98
C ARG A 87 14.99 19.80 6.52
N SER A 88 15.94 19.15 7.17
CA SER A 88 16.07 19.07 8.64
C SER A 88 17.26 19.88 9.18
N GLY A 89 17.88 20.75 8.39
CA GLY A 89 19.03 21.57 8.80
C GLY A 89 20.32 21.26 8.02
N PHE A 90 21.47 21.67 8.53
CA PHE A 90 22.77 21.43 7.88
C PHE A 90 23.40 20.11 8.33
N VAL A 91 23.67 19.21 7.38
CA VAL A 91 24.27 17.89 7.62
C VAL A 91 25.72 17.88 7.15
N PRO A 92 26.70 17.50 8.01
CA PRO A 92 28.08 17.29 7.58
C PRO A 92 28.13 16.09 6.61
N THR A 93 28.60 16.33 5.39
CA THR A 93 28.67 15.35 4.31
C THR A 93 30.12 15.22 3.86
N GLU A 94 30.62 14.00 3.91
CA GLU A 94 31.96 13.63 3.45
C GLU A 94 32.01 13.58 1.92
N MET A 95 33.04 14.20 1.36
CA MET A 95 33.34 14.24 -0.08
C MET A 95 34.51 13.32 -0.38
N PHE A 96 34.42 12.56 -1.47
CA PHE A 96 35.42 11.60 -1.96
C PHE A 96 35.77 11.92 -3.40
N ARG A 97 36.99 11.59 -3.85
CA ARG A 97 37.35 11.74 -5.26
C ARG A 97 36.55 10.78 -6.12
N ILE A 98 36.26 11.17 -7.35
CA ILE A 98 35.67 10.27 -8.34
C ILE A 98 36.57 9.06 -8.62
N SER A 99 37.91 9.21 -8.58
CA SER A 99 38.87 8.09 -8.70
C SER A 99 38.88 7.14 -7.51
N ASP A 100 38.42 7.59 -6.33
CA ASP A 100 38.22 6.73 -5.16
C ASP A 100 36.88 5.98 -5.22
N CYS A 101 36.05 6.25 -6.23
CA CYS A 101 34.78 5.58 -6.47
C CYS A 101 34.96 4.44 -7.50
N ARG A 102 34.34 3.30 -7.24
CA ARG A 102 34.27 2.17 -8.18
C ARG A 102 32.86 2.08 -8.76
N PRO A 103 32.68 1.67 -10.02
CA PRO A 103 31.36 1.31 -10.51
C PRO A 103 30.73 0.28 -9.56
N GLY A 104 29.48 0.52 -9.19
CA GLY A 104 28.65 -0.48 -8.52
C GLY A 104 28.48 -1.70 -9.40
N ARG A 105 28.14 -2.84 -8.80
CA ARG A 105 27.77 -4.02 -9.61
C ARG A 105 26.63 -3.64 -10.53
N ASP A 106 26.79 -3.90 -11.82
CA ASP A 106 25.70 -3.73 -12.77
C ASP A 106 24.57 -4.69 -12.39
N LYS A 107 23.39 -4.14 -12.12
CA LYS A 107 22.23 -4.94 -11.72
C LYS A 107 21.73 -5.79 -12.87
N SER A 108 22.05 -5.46 -14.13
CA SER A 108 21.67 -6.29 -15.27
C SER A 108 22.32 -7.68 -15.21
N GLU A 109 23.51 -7.77 -14.63
CA GLU A 109 24.29 -9.01 -14.49
C GLU A 109 23.95 -9.80 -13.22
N GLU A 110 23.05 -9.28 -12.38
CA GLU A 110 22.57 -10.02 -11.21
C GLU A 110 21.75 -11.23 -11.65
N LEU A 111 22.01 -12.39 -11.05
CA LEU A 111 21.29 -13.63 -11.35
C LEU A 111 20.09 -13.80 -10.43
N ILE A 112 18.92 -14.03 -11.02
CA ILE A 112 17.66 -14.28 -10.32
C ILE A 112 17.18 -15.71 -10.57
N ASN A 113 16.70 -16.38 -9.52
CA ASN A 113 16.17 -17.74 -9.63
C ASN A 113 14.69 -17.77 -10.03
N VAL A 114 14.21 -18.95 -10.40
CA VAL A 114 12.80 -19.17 -10.80
C VAL A 114 11.82 -18.74 -9.70
N THR A 115 12.10 -19.01 -8.42
CA THR A 115 11.20 -18.63 -7.31
C THR A 115 10.97 -17.12 -7.26
N ARG A 116 12.04 -16.33 -7.43
CA ARG A 116 11.97 -14.88 -7.48
C ARG A 116 11.27 -14.38 -8.74
N LEU A 117 11.42 -15.06 -9.89
CA LEU A 117 10.64 -14.75 -11.10
C LEU A 117 9.14 -14.94 -10.86
N LEU A 118 8.73 -16.05 -10.23
CA LEU A 118 7.32 -16.32 -9.92
C LEU A 118 6.71 -15.23 -9.02
N GLN A 119 7.48 -14.72 -8.05
CA GLN A 119 7.05 -13.59 -7.19
C GLN A 119 6.83 -12.29 -7.99
N ARG A 120 7.54 -12.12 -9.11
CA ARG A 120 7.38 -10.99 -10.04
C ARG A 120 6.26 -11.19 -11.06
N GLY A 121 5.43 -12.22 -10.89
CA GLY A 121 4.31 -12.51 -11.78
C GLY A 121 4.66 -13.37 -12.99
N TRP A 122 5.89 -13.89 -13.09
CA TRP A 122 6.22 -14.85 -14.15
C TRP A 122 5.51 -16.18 -13.93
N SER A 123 5.22 -16.88 -15.03
CA SER A 123 4.76 -18.28 -15.01
C SER A 123 5.80 -19.16 -15.70
N LYS A 124 5.85 -20.45 -15.38
CA LYS A 124 6.78 -21.40 -16.03
C LYS A 124 6.67 -21.38 -17.57
N PRO A 125 5.46 -21.32 -18.17
CA PRO A 125 5.31 -21.15 -19.63
C PRO A 125 5.84 -19.81 -20.16
N LEU A 126 5.66 -18.71 -19.42
CA LEU A 126 6.23 -17.41 -19.82
C LEU A 126 7.76 -17.41 -19.74
N ILE A 127 8.33 -18.05 -18.72
CA ILE A 127 9.78 -18.21 -18.61
C ILE A 127 10.28 -19.01 -19.82
N ALA A 128 9.64 -20.15 -20.15
CA ALA A 128 10.05 -20.95 -21.30
C ALA A 128 9.94 -20.21 -22.65
N SER A 129 8.89 -19.42 -22.85
CA SER A 129 8.64 -18.70 -24.11
C SER A 129 9.43 -17.41 -24.27
N LEU A 130 9.54 -16.58 -23.22
CA LEU A 130 10.19 -15.26 -23.30
C LEU A 130 11.65 -15.27 -22.84
N LEU A 131 12.01 -16.16 -21.90
CA LEU A 131 13.36 -16.29 -21.36
C LEU A 131 14.06 -17.60 -21.76
N GLY A 132 13.40 -18.57 -22.39
CA GLY A 132 14.06 -19.77 -22.93
C GLY A 132 15.03 -20.47 -21.97
N LYS A 133 16.27 -20.70 -22.43
CA LYS A 133 17.32 -21.35 -21.65
C LYS A 133 17.82 -20.45 -20.49
N PRO A 134 18.11 -21.03 -19.31
CA PRO A 134 18.71 -20.31 -18.20
C PRO A 134 20.13 -19.86 -18.54
N ASP A 135 20.58 -18.80 -17.89
CA ASP A 135 21.90 -18.21 -18.08
C ASP A 135 22.96 -18.91 -17.20
N ASP A 136 22.53 -19.46 -16.07
CA ASP A 136 23.38 -20.26 -15.17
C ASP A 136 22.52 -21.26 -14.37
N THR A 137 23.16 -22.23 -13.75
CA THR A 137 22.54 -23.24 -12.89
C THR A 137 23.44 -23.55 -11.70
N TYR A 138 22.86 -23.72 -10.51
CA TYR A 138 23.61 -24.21 -9.35
C TYR A 138 22.90 -25.37 -8.66
N LEU A 139 23.69 -26.22 -8.00
CA LEU A 139 23.21 -27.40 -7.27
C LEU A 139 22.20 -27.00 -6.20
N ASN A 140 21.08 -27.73 -6.15
CA ASN A 140 20.05 -27.46 -5.16
C ASN A 140 20.55 -27.78 -3.74
N PRO A 141 20.55 -26.81 -2.80
CA PRO A 141 20.99 -27.03 -1.42
C PRO A 141 20.16 -28.06 -0.67
N HIS A 142 18.92 -28.31 -1.12
CA HIS A 142 17.98 -29.23 -0.47
C HIS A 142 18.09 -30.68 -0.97
N GLY A 143 19.08 -30.99 -1.82
CA GLY A 143 19.41 -32.35 -2.24
C GLY A 143 19.37 -32.56 -3.74
N ALA A 144 20.24 -33.45 -4.23
CA ALA A 144 20.47 -33.72 -5.65
C ALA A 144 19.23 -34.26 -6.40
N SER A 145 18.27 -34.87 -5.68
CA SER A 145 17.05 -35.44 -6.27
C SER A 145 16.07 -34.38 -6.79
N SER A 146 16.17 -33.14 -6.33
CA SER A 146 15.23 -32.07 -6.66
C SER A 146 15.62 -31.24 -7.91
N GLY A 147 16.72 -31.61 -8.57
CA GLY A 147 17.24 -30.95 -9.77
C GLY A 147 17.88 -29.57 -9.50
N ASP A 148 18.71 -29.12 -10.43
CA ASP A 148 19.48 -27.87 -10.29
C ASP A 148 18.59 -26.62 -10.35
N VAL A 149 19.00 -25.60 -9.58
CA VAL A 149 18.33 -24.31 -9.54
C VAL A 149 18.75 -23.49 -10.76
N LYS A 150 17.76 -23.10 -11.57
CA LYS A 150 17.94 -22.29 -12.78
C LYS A 150 18.02 -20.80 -12.45
N LEU A 151 19.03 -20.13 -12.98
CA LEU A 151 19.30 -18.71 -12.82
C LEU A 151 19.19 -17.97 -14.16
N TYR A 152 18.67 -16.74 -14.10
CA TYR A 152 18.49 -15.86 -15.25
C TYR A 152 19.08 -14.49 -14.93
N ARG A 153 19.70 -13.82 -15.90
CA ARG A 153 20.20 -12.46 -15.71
C ARG A 153 19.04 -11.49 -15.58
N LEU A 154 19.08 -10.65 -14.54
CA LEU A 154 18.02 -9.71 -14.23
C LEU A 154 17.80 -8.70 -15.36
N GLY A 155 18.84 -8.27 -16.06
CA GLY A 155 18.70 -7.36 -17.22
C GLY A 155 17.85 -7.96 -18.34
N ARG A 156 18.02 -9.26 -18.61
CA ARG A 156 17.22 -10.00 -19.59
C ARG A 156 15.76 -10.12 -19.16
N VAL A 157 15.53 -10.37 -17.88
CA VAL A 157 14.19 -10.44 -17.27
C VAL A 157 13.49 -9.10 -17.39
N MET A 158 14.14 -8.00 -17.01
CA MET A 158 13.60 -6.65 -17.11
C MET A 158 13.27 -6.28 -18.57
N ALA A 159 14.14 -6.62 -19.51
CA ALA A 159 13.87 -6.40 -20.94
C ALA A 159 12.73 -7.27 -21.48
N ALA A 160 12.43 -8.41 -20.87
CA ALA A 160 11.30 -9.24 -21.24
C ALA A 160 9.99 -8.78 -20.57
N GLU A 161 10.05 -8.18 -19.38
CA GLU A 161 8.90 -7.60 -18.69
C GLU A 161 8.32 -6.39 -19.45
N THR A 162 9.12 -5.68 -20.25
CA THR A 162 8.65 -4.58 -21.10
C THR A 162 8.00 -5.04 -22.40
N LYS A 163 8.08 -6.34 -22.75
CA LYS A 163 7.50 -6.85 -24.00
C LYS A 163 5.97 -6.89 -23.91
N PRO A 164 5.24 -6.55 -24.98
CA PRO A 164 3.78 -6.62 -25.00
C PRO A 164 3.22 -8.00 -24.63
N ALA A 165 3.91 -9.07 -25.01
CA ALA A 165 3.51 -10.44 -24.68
C ALA A 165 3.49 -10.73 -23.16
N PHE A 166 4.42 -10.12 -22.40
CA PHE A 166 4.45 -10.27 -20.94
C PHE A 166 3.29 -9.48 -20.29
N LEU A 167 3.11 -8.22 -20.71
CA LEU A 167 2.04 -7.35 -20.22
C LEU A 167 0.66 -7.95 -20.48
N ALA A 168 0.38 -8.40 -21.71
CA ALA A 168 -0.89 -9.03 -22.06
C ALA A 168 -1.15 -10.31 -21.24
N ALA A 169 -0.11 -11.09 -20.95
CA ALA A 169 -0.24 -12.27 -20.10
C ALA A 169 -0.51 -11.92 -18.63
N GLN A 170 0.00 -10.78 -18.15
CA GLN A 170 -0.27 -10.26 -16.81
C GLN A 170 -1.69 -9.73 -16.70
N ASP A 171 -2.11 -8.87 -17.62
CA ASP A 171 -3.48 -8.34 -17.69
C ASP A 171 -4.49 -9.49 -17.77
N GLY A 172 -4.24 -10.47 -18.64
CA GLY A 172 -5.10 -11.66 -18.74
C GLY A 172 -5.17 -12.49 -17.46
N ARG A 173 -4.12 -12.51 -16.62
CA ARG A 173 -4.19 -13.15 -15.29
C ARG A 173 -5.01 -12.31 -14.32
N ASP A 174 -4.82 -11.00 -14.30
CA ASP A 174 -5.51 -10.09 -13.40
C ASP A 174 -7.01 -10.03 -13.71
N CYS A 175 -7.40 -9.98 -14.98
CA CYS A 175 -8.78 -10.12 -15.42
C CYS A 175 -9.41 -11.44 -14.96
N ARG A 176 -8.70 -12.58 -15.11
CA ARG A 176 -9.19 -13.88 -14.64
C ARG A 176 -9.34 -13.93 -13.13
N ARG A 177 -8.39 -13.35 -12.38
CA ARG A 177 -8.45 -13.28 -10.91
C ARG A 177 -9.61 -12.40 -10.46
N ALA A 178 -9.81 -11.25 -11.09
CA ALA A 178 -10.94 -10.36 -10.83
C ALA A 178 -12.28 -11.07 -11.12
N ALA A 179 -12.39 -11.75 -12.27
CA ALA A 179 -13.58 -12.52 -12.63
C ALA A 179 -13.85 -13.66 -11.64
N ALA A 180 -12.81 -14.39 -11.21
CA ALA A 180 -12.96 -15.45 -10.21
C ALA A 180 -13.38 -14.89 -8.84
N ALA A 181 -12.82 -13.76 -8.42
CA ALA A 181 -13.23 -13.08 -7.20
C ALA A 181 -14.68 -12.61 -7.27
N ALA A 182 -15.10 -11.99 -8.38
CA ALA A 182 -16.48 -11.58 -8.60
C ALA A 182 -17.45 -12.76 -8.55
N ARG A 183 -17.12 -13.89 -9.21
CA ARG A 183 -17.89 -15.13 -9.12
C ARG A 183 -17.99 -15.64 -7.69
N ALA A 184 -16.89 -15.65 -6.94
CA ALA A 184 -16.91 -16.09 -5.55
C ALA A 184 -17.79 -15.20 -4.66
N VAL A 185 -17.80 -13.88 -4.88
CA VAL A 185 -18.70 -12.95 -4.20
C VAL A 185 -20.15 -13.23 -4.57
N GLN A 186 -20.44 -13.40 -5.85
CA GLN A 186 -21.78 -13.70 -6.35
C GLN A 186 -22.32 -15.02 -5.77
N THR A 187 -21.54 -16.10 -5.80
CA THR A 187 -21.92 -17.38 -5.18
C THR A 187 -22.16 -17.24 -3.67
N LYS A 188 -21.37 -16.41 -2.96
CA LYS A 188 -21.62 -16.15 -1.53
C LYS A 188 -22.93 -15.39 -1.32
N ARG A 189 -23.24 -14.41 -2.17
CA ARG A 189 -24.50 -13.66 -2.13
C ARG A 189 -25.70 -14.57 -2.39
N GLU A 190 -25.63 -15.41 -3.41
CA GLU A 190 -26.66 -16.42 -3.73
C GLU A 190 -26.88 -17.40 -2.58
N LYS A 191 -25.82 -17.85 -1.90
CA LYS A 191 -25.95 -18.69 -0.71
C LYS A 191 -26.65 -17.99 0.46
N THR A 192 -26.35 -16.71 0.67
CA THR A 192 -27.06 -15.90 1.67
C THR A 192 -28.53 -15.75 1.29
N GLN A 193 -28.82 -15.47 0.02
CA GLN A 193 -30.18 -15.32 -0.48
C GLN A 193 -30.99 -16.61 -0.35
N ALA A 194 -30.45 -17.75 -0.80
CA ALA A 194 -31.10 -19.05 -0.70
C ALA A 194 -31.41 -19.45 0.76
N TYR A 195 -30.56 -19.02 1.71
CA TYR A 195 -30.86 -19.18 3.13
C TYR A 195 -32.11 -18.38 3.54
N VAL A 196 -32.21 -17.12 3.12
CA VAL A 196 -33.36 -16.24 3.42
C VAL A 196 -34.64 -16.73 2.74
N ASP A 197 -34.56 -17.20 1.48
CA ASP A 197 -35.69 -17.75 0.73
C ASP A 197 -36.27 -19.00 1.41
N GLY A 198 -35.40 -19.84 1.98
CA GLY A 198 -35.80 -21.06 2.69
C GLY A 198 -36.30 -20.86 4.13
N LEU A 199 -36.32 -19.63 4.65
CA LEU A 199 -36.76 -19.37 6.02
C LEU A 199 -38.27 -19.58 6.18
N LYS A 200 -38.63 -20.50 7.06
CA LYS A 200 -40.00 -20.67 7.54
C LYS A 200 -40.15 -19.99 8.89
N ILE A 201 -40.79 -18.83 8.90
CA ILE A 201 -40.99 -18.03 10.10
C ILE A 201 -42.29 -18.47 10.77
N GLN A 202 -42.21 -18.78 12.06
CA GLN A 202 -43.36 -19.16 12.86
C GLN A 202 -43.54 -18.15 13.99
N VAL A 203 -44.75 -17.61 14.10
CA VAL A 203 -45.16 -16.73 15.19
C VAL A 203 -46.22 -17.48 16.02
N PRO A 204 -46.10 -17.62 17.35
CA PRO A 204 -47.11 -18.26 18.18
C PRO A 204 -48.40 -17.42 18.19
N LYS A 205 -49.55 -18.08 18.36
CA LYS A 205 -50.85 -17.41 18.51
C LYS A 205 -51.11 -17.14 20.00
N LEU A 206 -51.25 -15.88 20.36
CA LEU A 206 -51.58 -15.39 21.69
C LEU A 206 -52.90 -14.62 21.61
N THR A 207 -53.63 -14.55 22.72
CA THR A 207 -54.76 -13.61 22.78
C THR A 207 -54.24 -12.17 22.84
N LYS A 208 -55.06 -11.20 22.43
CA LYS A 208 -54.69 -9.79 22.42
C LYS A 208 -54.22 -9.29 23.80
N ARG A 209 -54.95 -9.68 24.85
CA ARG A 209 -54.64 -9.29 26.23
C ARG A 209 -53.31 -9.87 26.70
N GLU A 210 -53.08 -11.17 26.49
CA GLU A 210 -51.82 -11.81 26.84
C GLU A 210 -50.64 -11.17 26.09
N LEU A 211 -50.81 -10.86 24.80
CA LEU A 211 -49.76 -10.21 24.02
C LEU A 211 -49.40 -8.83 24.59
N GLU A 212 -50.39 -8.03 24.97
CA GLU A 212 -50.17 -6.69 25.52
C GLU A 212 -49.46 -6.75 26.88
N GLU A 213 -49.87 -7.65 27.76
CA GLU A 213 -49.24 -7.88 29.07
C GLU A 213 -47.77 -8.33 28.91
N GLU A 214 -47.54 -9.34 28.08
CA GLU A 214 -46.20 -9.87 27.79
C GLU A 214 -45.28 -8.82 27.13
N ALA A 215 -45.81 -8.04 26.18
CA ALA A 215 -45.06 -6.99 25.52
C ALA A 215 -44.67 -5.86 26.48
N CYS A 216 -45.56 -5.47 27.40
CA CYS A 216 -45.24 -4.50 28.45
C CYS A 216 -44.16 -5.02 29.39
N ASN A 217 -44.28 -6.27 29.85
CA ASN A 217 -43.29 -6.92 30.72
C ASN A 217 -41.91 -6.98 30.06
N HIS A 218 -41.86 -7.42 28.80
CA HIS A 218 -40.62 -7.49 28.05
C HIS A 218 -39.99 -6.10 27.82
N TYR A 219 -40.81 -5.09 27.50
CA TYR A 219 -40.33 -3.72 27.36
C TYR A 219 -39.73 -3.20 28.67
N ASN A 220 -40.43 -3.39 29.79
CA ASN A 220 -39.98 -2.93 31.12
C ASN A 220 -38.68 -3.62 31.54
N PHE A 221 -38.57 -4.93 31.29
CA PHE A 221 -37.35 -5.70 31.50
C PHE A 221 -36.17 -5.08 30.73
N LEU A 222 -36.33 -4.83 29.42
CA LEU A 222 -35.27 -4.22 28.59
C LEU A 222 -34.93 -2.79 29.02
N GLN A 223 -35.88 -1.99 29.52
CA GLN A 223 -35.58 -0.66 30.06
C GLN A 223 -34.81 -0.74 31.38
N ALA A 224 -35.16 -1.68 32.26
CA ALA A 224 -34.45 -1.93 33.51
C ALA A 224 -33.00 -2.37 33.27
N GLU A 225 -32.76 -3.27 32.31
CA GLU A 225 -31.40 -3.67 31.89
C GLU A 225 -30.57 -2.48 31.37
N ARG A 226 -31.23 -1.46 30.82
CA ARG A 226 -30.62 -0.21 30.35
C ARG A 226 -30.50 0.86 31.45
N GLY A 227 -30.86 0.55 32.69
CA GLY A 227 -30.85 1.47 33.83
C GLY A 227 -31.94 2.54 33.81
N LYS A 228 -33.01 2.35 33.02
CA LYS A 228 -34.12 3.30 32.85
C LYS A 228 -35.36 2.84 33.61
N PHE A 229 -35.34 2.94 34.93
CA PHE A 229 -36.41 2.48 35.80
C PHE A 229 -37.70 3.33 35.72
N ASP A 230 -37.60 4.58 35.26
CA ASP A 230 -38.73 5.51 35.19
C ASP A 230 -39.64 5.30 33.95
N GLN A 231 -39.19 4.50 32.97
CA GLN A 231 -39.91 4.28 31.71
C GLN A 231 -40.69 2.97 31.72
N ILE A 232 -41.76 2.95 32.52
CA ILE A 232 -42.63 1.77 32.68
C ILE A 232 -43.79 1.84 31.70
N ALA A 233 -43.91 0.81 30.86
CA ALA A 233 -45.07 0.55 30.04
C ALA A 233 -46.15 -0.19 30.84
N SER A 234 -47.40 0.20 30.64
CA SER A 234 -48.58 -0.48 31.15
C SER A 234 -49.59 -0.68 30.02
N THR A 235 -50.55 -1.60 30.21
CA THR A 235 -51.61 -1.89 29.24
C THR A 235 -52.57 -0.72 29.01
N ASN A 236 -52.51 0.34 29.83
CA ASN A 236 -53.28 1.56 29.68
C ASN A 236 -52.52 2.66 28.90
N ALA A 237 -51.36 2.35 28.33
CA ALA A 237 -50.59 3.27 27.51
C ALA A 237 -51.30 3.61 26.19
N LYS A 238 -50.82 4.65 25.50
CA LYS A 238 -51.34 5.05 24.17
C LYS A 238 -51.29 3.87 23.20
N ARG A 239 -52.34 3.73 22.38
CA ARG A 239 -52.51 2.60 21.46
C ARG A 239 -51.33 2.43 20.50
N ASP A 240 -50.87 3.50 19.86
CA ASP A 240 -49.72 3.46 18.93
C ASP A 240 -48.45 2.95 19.60
N PHE A 241 -48.25 3.30 20.88
CA PHE A 241 -47.11 2.83 21.65
C PHE A 241 -47.25 1.34 21.97
N LEU A 242 -48.45 0.89 22.38
CA LEU A 242 -48.75 -0.52 22.65
C LEU A 242 -48.54 -1.39 21.40
N ASP A 243 -49.07 -0.97 20.26
CA ASP A 243 -48.96 -1.72 19.00
C ASP A 243 -47.48 -1.86 18.60
N ARG A 244 -46.69 -0.78 18.73
CA ARG A 244 -45.25 -0.79 18.48
C ARG A 244 -44.50 -1.78 19.37
N ILE A 245 -44.77 -1.77 20.68
CA ILE A 245 -44.09 -2.70 21.60
C ILE A 245 -44.56 -4.15 21.41
N CYS A 246 -45.82 -4.37 21.04
CA CYS A 246 -46.35 -5.71 20.71
C CYS A 246 -45.64 -6.30 19.49
N VAL A 247 -45.54 -5.55 18.39
CA VAL A 247 -44.81 -5.98 17.19
C VAL A 247 -43.34 -6.24 17.50
N ASN A 248 -42.69 -5.36 18.28
CA ASN A 248 -41.30 -5.55 18.67
C ASN A 248 -41.10 -6.80 19.54
N TYR A 249 -41.99 -7.05 20.51
CA TYR A 249 -41.95 -8.26 21.34
C TYR A 249 -42.11 -9.52 20.49
N LEU A 250 -43.09 -9.54 19.58
CA LEU A 250 -43.29 -10.68 18.69
C LEU A 250 -42.05 -10.95 17.85
N ARG A 251 -41.47 -9.92 17.24
CA ARG A 251 -40.25 -10.05 16.43
C ARG A 251 -39.06 -10.56 17.26
N HIS A 252 -38.73 -9.91 18.36
CA HIS A 252 -37.48 -10.20 19.09
C HIS A 252 -37.56 -11.43 20.00
N ALA A 253 -38.71 -11.68 20.64
CA ALA A 253 -38.85 -12.70 21.67
C ALA A 253 -39.64 -13.94 21.21
N ARG A 254 -40.51 -13.81 20.19
CA ARG A 254 -41.45 -14.87 19.79
C ARG A 254 -41.22 -15.41 18.38
N THR A 255 -40.12 -15.04 17.74
CA THR A 255 -39.67 -15.64 16.48
C THR A 255 -38.19 -16.01 16.52
N SER A 256 -37.74 -16.77 15.52
CA SER A 256 -36.32 -17.09 15.32
C SER A 256 -35.49 -15.93 14.73
N TYR A 257 -36.02 -14.70 14.75
CA TYR A 257 -35.43 -13.51 14.12
C TYR A 257 -33.97 -13.27 14.52
N GLU A 258 -33.67 -13.19 15.81
CA GLU A 258 -32.30 -12.94 16.30
C GLU A 258 -31.32 -14.05 15.87
N SER A 259 -31.75 -15.31 15.89
CA SER A 259 -30.95 -16.43 15.40
C SER A 259 -30.67 -16.32 13.90
N CYS A 260 -31.67 -15.92 13.10
CA CYS A 260 -31.52 -15.71 11.66
C CYS A 260 -30.55 -14.55 11.38
N LEU A 261 -30.65 -13.44 12.12
CA LEU A 261 -29.73 -12.31 12.01
C LEU A 261 -28.29 -12.66 12.37
N HIS A 262 -28.09 -13.50 13.38
CA HIS A 262 -26.78 -14.00 13.75
C HIS A 262 -26.19 -14.86 12.63
N LYS A 263 -26.98 -15.74 12.02
CA LYS A 263 -26.55 -16.62 10.91
C LYS A 263 -26.13 -15.87 9.64
N ILE A 264 -26.65 -14.66 9.41
CA ILE A 264 -26.24 -13.82 8.26
C ILE A 264 -25.14 -12.81 8.64
N SER A 265 -24.67 -12.80 9.89
CA SER A 265 -23.59 -11.92 10.32
C SER A 265 -22.28 -12.24 9.60
N GLY A 266 -21.60 -11.18 9.14
CA GLY A 266 -20.35 -11.29 8.37
C GLY A 266 -20.47 -11.90 6.98
N LYS A 267 -21.68 -12.22 6.49
CA LYS A 267 -21.88 -12.77 5.15
C LYS A 267 -22.01 -11.68 4.08
N VAL A 268 -21.63 -12.02 2.85
CA VAL A 268 -21.87 -11.17 1.67
C VAL A 268 -23.37 -11.07 1.43
N GLY A 269 -23.87 -9.86 1.18
CA GLY A 269 -25.31 -9.61 0.99
C GLY A 269 -26.10 -9.47 2.29
N ARG A 270 -25.43 -9.29 3.44
CA ARG A 270 -26.09 -9.16 4.75
C ARG A 270 -27.16 -8.06 4.79
N SER A 271 -26.92 -6.89 4.19
CA SER A 271 -27.85 -5.76 4.29
C SER A 271 -29.19 -6.07 3.61
N SER A 272 -29.17 -6.59 2.39
CA SER A 272 -30.40 -7.00 1.69
C SER A 272 -31.09 -8.16 2.41
N ALA A 273 -30.31 -9.15 2.88
CA ALA A 273 -30.84 -10.27 3.65
C ALA A 273 -31.48 -9.83 4.98
N TYR A 274 -30.93 -8.82 5.63
CA TYR A 274 -31.50 -8.25 6.86
C TYR A 274 -32.88 -7.65 6.62
N LEU A 275 -33.01 -6.84 5.55
CA LEU A 275 -34.28 -6.22 5.17
C LEU A 275 -35.35 -7.28 4.90
N GLU A 276 -35.02 -8.25 4.06
CA GLU A 276 -35.98 -9.29 3.67
C GLU A 276 -36.38 -10.20 4.84
N ILE A 277 -35.46 -10.57 5.74
CA ILE A 277 -35.81 -11.31 6.95
C ILE A 277 -36.79 -10.50 7.80
N ARG A 278 -36.52 -9.21 8.00
CA ARG A 278 -37.34 -8.34 8.83
C ARG A 278 -38.73 -8.14 8.21
N GLU A 279 -38.81 -7.96 6.90
CA GLU A 279 -40.06 -7.86 6.15
C GLU A 279 -40.89 -9.16 6.29
N LYS A 280 -40.31 -10.32 5.99
CA LYS A 280 -40.98 -11.63 6.17
C LYS A 280 -41.52 -11.85 7.58
N VAL A 281 -40.80 -11.42 8.63
CA VAL A 281 -41.32 -11.51 10.00
C VAL A 281 -42.53 -10.61 10.19
N LEU A 282 -42.47 -9.37 9.71
CA LEU A 282 -43.56 -8.39 9.87
C LEU A 282 -44.82 -8.80 9.10
N GLU A 283 -44.68 -9.36 7.89
CA GLU A 283 -45.78 -9.92 7.11
C GLU A 283 -46.48 -11.05 7.86
N VAL A 284 -45.72 -12.01 8.40
CA VAL A 284 -46.30 -13.14 9.17
C VAL A 284 -46.96 -12.66 10.47
N ILE A 285 -46.45 -11.58 11.08
CA ILE A 285 -47.10 -10.96 12.25
C ILE A 285 -48.42 -10.32 11.84
N ALA A 286 -48.45 -9.54 10.75
CA ALA A 286 -49.66 -8.90 10.24
C ALA A 286 -50.74 -9.91 9.89
N GLU A 287 -50.36 -11.02 9.22
CA GLU A 287 -51.29 -12.11 8.88
C GLU A 287 -51.92 -12.74 10.13
N LYS A 288 -51.13 -12.99 11.19
CA LYS A 288 -51.64 -13.62 12.42
C LYS A 288 -52.36 -12.66 13.36
N TYR A 289 -52.02 -11.38 13.33
CA TYR A 289 -52.57 -10.34 14.19
C TYR A 289 -53.02 -9.14 13.34
N PRO A 290 -54.16 -9.23 12.63
CA PRO A 290 -54.60 -8.19 11.70
C PRO A 290 -54.73 -6.79 12.31
N TYR A 291 -55.02 -6.69 13.61
CA TYR A 291 -55.09 -5.39 14.30
C TYR A 291 -53.73 -4.68 14.46
N LEU A 292 -52.61 -5.35 14.18
CA LEU A 292 -51.25 -4.80 14.19
C LEU A 292 -50.71 -4.49 12.79
N GLU A 293 -51.50 -4.76 11.74
CA GLU A 293 -51.09 -4.62 10.33
C GLU A 293 -50.53 -3.23 10.03
N SER A 294 -51.25 -2.17 10.43
CA SER A 294 -50.80 -0.78 10.19
C SER A 294 -49.47 -0.45 10.87
N GLU A 295 -49.15 -1.06 12.02
CA GLU A 295 -47.83 -0.86 12.64
C GLU A 295 -46.74 -1.65 11.91
N CYS A 296 -47.07 -2.84 11.39
CA CYS A 296 -46.14 -3.63 10.58
C CYS A 296 -45.78 -2.88 9.29
N GLU A 297 -46.77 -2.35 8.58
CA GLU A 297 -46.59 -1.53 7.37
C GLU A 297 -45.73 -0.29 7.66
N ARG A 298 -46.01 0.43 8.75
CA ARG A 298 -45.18 1.58 9.17
C ARG A 298 -43.73 1.18 9.40
N GLN A 299 -43.48 0.02 10.02
CA GLN A 299 -42.12 -0.45 10.27
C GLN A 299 -41.41 -0.91 9.00
N ILE A 300 -42.13 -1.45 8.00
CA ILE A 300 -41.60 -1.80 6.68
C ILE A 300 -41.26 -0.53 5.90
N ALA A 301 -42.18 0.44 5.83
CA ALA A 301 -41.96 1.72 5.15
C ALA A 301 -40.70 2.43 5.69
N ARG A 302 -40.56 2.46 7.03
CA ARG A 302 -39.41 3.06 7.70
C ARG A 302 -38.07 2.38 7.37
N MET A 303 -38.08 1.10 7.00
CA MET A 303 -36.84 0.40 6.59
C MET A 303 -36.31 0.99 5.30
N TYR A 304 -37.19 1.19 4.31
CA TYR A 304 -36.83 1.68 2.99
C TYR A 304 -36.63 3.21 2.94
N GLU A 305 -37.28 3.96 3.83
CA GLU A 305 -37.04 5.41 3.98
C GLU A 305 -35.63 5.75 4.49
N GLY A 306 -35.01 4.85 5.27
CA GLY A 306 -33.68 5.02 5.83
C GLY A 306 -32.51 4.67 4.89
N ASP A 307 -32.78 4.01 3.77
CA ASP A 307 -31.78 3.58 2.78
C ASP A 307 -31.53 4.63 1.68
N CYS A 308 -32.17 5.81 1.76
CA CYS A 308 -31.99 6.98 0.88
C CYS A 308 -30.92 7.98 1.40
N CYS A 309 -29.82 7.50 1.99
CA CYS A 309 -28.69 8.33 2.44
C CYS A 309 -27.34 7.73 1.98
#